data_AF-A0A519J0Z6-F1
#
_entry.id   AF-A0A519J0Z6-F1
#
_cell.length_a   1.000
_cell.length_b   1.000
_cell.length_c   1.000
_cell.angle_alpha   90.00
_cell.angle_beta   90.00
_cell.angle_gamma   90.00
#
_symmetry.space_group_name_H-M   'P 1'
#
loop_
_entity.id
_entity.type
_entity.pdbx_description
1 polymer ?
#
loop_
_entity_poly.entity_id
_entity_poly.type
_entity_poly.pdbx_seq_one_letter_code
_entity_poly.pdbx_strand_id
1 'polypeptide(L)'
;MSKLPRILPLIAVAIGGVVAARAVGIAPDLFQGARAWAEEAVDPNAEPAATTAAASKPAPAVCALSPDQLAQQAGISPAELRLIQSLSARRTELDARDADFATMLPLMAAAEQKLDGKVQQLTTLKAELQGLLGQVDEREKAEIDRLVAVYSAMRPKEAAAVFNTLNDSVRLPVADAMRPRSLAAIMAQMPPAAARELTEKLARRFEAKANAVRTAASAATPAAAAAPATPPAEAASADAATSPAAAPTPAATTPARRPVARPATRPAQRPAATPARAAETPAEAGPRPYQPAAAPAAAPASPRQSVQ
;
A
#
# COMPACT_ATOMS: atom_id res chain seq x y z
N MET A 1 -22.37 -43.53 20.54
CA MET A 1 -22.96 -43.54 19.19
C MET A 1 -23.40 -42.12 18.85
N SER A 2 -22.58 -41.35 18.14
CA SER A 2 -22.96 -40.00 17.69
C SER A 2 -22.76 -39.93 16.18
N LYS A 3 -23.88 -39.93 15.44
CA LYS A 3 -23.92 -39.79 13.98
C LYS A 3 -23.68 -38.32 13.65
N LEU A 4 -22.49 -37.98 13.16
CA LEU A 4 -22.19 -36.67 12.60
C LEU A 4 -22.85 -36.58 11.20
N PRO A 5 -23.69 -35.56 10.93
CA PRO A 5 -24.27 -35.37 9.61
C PRO A 5 -23.17 -34.96 8.61
N ARG A 6 -23.16 -35.61 7.44
CA ARG A 6 -22.21 -35.34 6.36
C ARG A 6 -22.50 -33.96 5.76
N ILE A 7 -21.71 -32.96 6.14
CA ILE A 7 -21.79 -31.56 5.67
C ILE A 7 -21.05 -31.38 4.33
N LEU A 8 -20.22 -32.36 3.96
CA LEU A 8 -19.42 -32.39 2.73
C LEU A 8 -20.24 -32.30 1.41
N PRO A 9 -21.40 -32.97 1.24
CA PRO A 9 -22.23 -32.78 0.04
C PRO A 9 -22.86 -31.38 -0.06
N LEU A 10 -23.16 -30.72 1.05
CA LEU A 10 -23.80 -29.40 1.05
C LEU A 10 -22.81 -28.29 0.66
N ILE A 11 -21.55 -28.42 1.08
CA ILE A 11 -20.46 -27.52 0.67
C ILE A 11 -20.12 -27.72 -0.82
N ALA A 12 -20.18 -28.95 -1.33
CA ALA A 12 -19.97 -29.23 -2.75
C ALA A 12 -21.07 -28.63 -3.65
N VAL A 13 -22.33 -28.66 -3.22
CA VAL A 13 -23.45 -28.02 -3.94
C VAL A 13 -23.37 -26.49 -3.87
N ALA A 14 -22.94 -25.92 -2.75
CA ALA A 14 -22.75 -24.47 -2.63
C ALA A 14 -21.61 -23.94 -3.51
N ILE A 15 -20.51 -24.68 -3.64
CA ILE A 15 -19.38 -24.28 -4.50
C ILE A 15 -19.69 -24.55 -5.98
N GLY A 16 -20.33 -25.68 -6.31
CA GLY A 16 -20.76 -25.99 -7.67
C GLY A 16 -21.85 -25.05 -8.20
N GLY A 17 -22.78 -24.63 -7.34
CA GLY A 17 -23.85 -23.69 -7.68
C GLY A 17 -23.36 -22.28 -7.98
N VAL A 18 -22.33 -21.80 -7.28
CA VAL A 18 -21.75 -20.44 -7.50
C VAL A 18 -20.93 -20.37 -8.78
N VAL A 19 -20.29 -21.47 -9.20
CA VAL A 19 -19.59 -21.54 -10.51
C VAL A 19 -20.59 -21.60 -11.67
N ALA A 20 -21.69 -22.35 -11.53
CA ALA A 20 -22.75 -22.39 -12.54
C ALA A 20 -23.53 -21.05 -12.65
N ALA A 21 -23.81 -20.38 -11.53
CA ALA A 21 -24.50 -19.10 -11.52
C ALA A 21 -23.67 -17.94 -12.13
N ARG A 22 -22.34 -18.05 -12.13
CA ARG A 22 -21.46 -17.05 -12.78
C ARG A 22 -21.28 -17.30 -14.29
N ALA A 23 -21.72 -18.45 -14.81
CA ALA A 23 -21.64 -18.80 -16.23
C ALA A 23 -22.88 -18.36 -17.03
N VAL A 24 -23.97 -17.97 -16.38
CA VAL A 24 -25.24 -17.59 -17.07
C VAL A 24 -25.30 -16.09 -17.42
N GLY A 25 -24.35 -15.27 -16.95
CA GLY A 25 -24.35 -13.81 -17.16
C GLY A 25 -23.29 -13.24 -18.11
N ILE A 26 -22.41 -14.07 -18.68
CA ILE A 26 -21.35 -13.64 -19.60
C ILE A 26 -21.61 -14.27 -20.97
N ALA A 27 -22.44 -13.58 -21.74
CA ALA A 27 -22.57 -13.55 -23.21
C ALA A 27 -22.58 -14.88 -24.03
N PRO A 28 -23.58 -15.09 -24.90
CA PRO A 28 -23.57 -16.13 -25.93
C PRO A 28 -22.67 -15.81 -27.15
N ASP A 29 -22.00 -14.65 -27.19
CA ASP A 29 -21.20 -14.21 -28.34
C ASP A 29 -19.70 -14.59 -28.29
N LEU A 30 -19.20 -15.07 -27.15
CA LEU A 30 -17.79 -15.47 -27.05
C LEU A 30 -17.48 -16.80 -27.77
N PHE A 31 -18.52 -17.59 -28.08
CA PHE A 31 -18.39 -18.90 -28.74
C PHE A 31 -18.67 -18.89 -30.25
N GLN A 32 -19.16 -17.79 -30.82
CA GLN A 32 -19.25 -17.64 -32.29
C GLN A 32 -17.87 -17.37 -32.92
N GLY A 33 -17.02 -16.61 -32.23
CA GLY A 33 -15.65 -16.37 -32.66
C GLY A 33 -14.79 -17.64 -32.73
N ALA A 34 -15.13 -18.70 -31.97
CA ALA A 34 -14.42 -19.97 -32.01
C ALA A 34 -14.93 -20.92 -33.10
N ARG A 35 -16.18 -20.78 -33.57
CA ARG A 35 -16.72 -21.55 -34.71
C ARG A 35 -16.20 -21.06 -36.06
N ALA A 36 -15.98 -19.75 -36.21
CA ALA A 36 -15.43 -19.18 -37.44
C ALA A 36 -13.97 -19.62 -37.75
N TRP A 37 -13.26 -20.20 -36.79
CA TRP A 37 -11.89 -20.72 -36.98
C TRP A 37 -11.84 -22.25 -37.08
N ALA A 38 -12.97 -22.93 -36.88
CA ALA A 38 -13.07 -24.38 -36.89
C ALA A 38 -13.79 -24.96 -38.13
N GLU A 39 -14.35 -24.10 -39.00
CA GLU A 39 -14.89 -24.50 -40.32
C GLU A 39 -13.89 -24.37 -41.47
N GLU A 40 -12.68 -23.86 -41.22
CA GLU A 40 -11.58 -23.86 -42.20
C GLU A 40 -10.66 -25.09 -41.99
N ALA A 41 -11.26 -26.29 -41.99
CA ALA A 41 -10.51 -27.53 -42.13
C ALA A 41 -11.43 -28.72 -42.47
N VAL A 42 -11.34 -29.15 -43.74
CA VAL A 42 -11.71 -30.48 -44.28
C VAL A 42 -13.15 -30.66 -44.77
N ASP A 43 -13.35 -30.37 -46.06
CA ASP A 43 -14.20 -31.19 -46.94
C ASP A 43 -13.31 -32.24 -47.66
N PRO A 44 -13.59 -33.55 -47.54
CA PRO A 44 -12.78 -34.61 -48.15
C PRO A 44 -13.25 -35.01 -49.56
N ASN A 45 -13.76 -34.06 -50.36
CA ASN A 45 -14.14 -34.38 -51.74
C ASN A 45 -14.15 -33.14 -52.66
N ALA A 46 -12.96 -32.72 -53.12
CA ALA A 46 -12.81 -31.87 -54.30
C ALA A 46 -11.42 -32.05 -54.93
N GLU A 47 -11.38 -32.74 -56.07
CA GLU A 47 -10.24 -32.79 -56.98
C GLU A 47 -9.97 -31.43 -57.65
N PRO A 48 -8.74 -31.19 -58.14
CA PRO A 48 -8.23 -29.85 -58.42
C PRO A 48 -8.70 -29.36 -59.79
N ALA A 49 -9.68 -28.46 -59.81
CA ALA A 49 -10.00 -27.69 -61.01
C ALA A 49 -9.00 -26.55 -61.16
N ALA A 50 -8.02 -26.76 -62.04
CA ALA A 50 -7.19 -25.71 -62.59
C ALA A 50 -8.07 -24.58 -63.17
N THR A 51 -8.13 -23.46 -62.47
CA THR A 51 -8.49 -22.16 -63.06
C THR A 51 -7.25 -21.31 -62.99
N THR A 52 -6.61 -21.20 -64.15
CA THR A 52 -5.67 -20.15 -64.51
C THR A 52 -6.36 -18.79 -64.33
N ALA A 53 -6.33 -18.25 -63.12
CA ALA A 53 -6.61 -16.85 -62.86
C ALA A 53 -5.40 -16.06 -63.34
N ALA A 54 -5.52 -15.57 -64.57
CA ALA A 54 -4.58 -14.70 -65.23
C ALA A 54 -4.09 -13.59 -64.28
N ALA A 55 -2.78 -13.58 -64.03
CA ALA A 55 -2.07 -12.43 -63.51
C ALA A 55 -2.38 -11.23 -64.42
N SER A 56 -3.23 -10.34 -63.95
CA SER A 56 -3.43 -9.03 -64.58
C SER A 56 -2.14 -8.24 -64.38
N LYS A 57 -1.29 -8.29 -65.40
CA LYS A 57 -0.18 -7.37 -65.66
C LYS A 57 -0.68 -5.94 -65.42
N PRO A 58 -0.04 -5.12 -64.55
CA PRO A 58 -0.45 -3.74 -64.41
C PRO A 58 -0.28 -3.06 -65.77
N ALA A 59 -1.36 -2.43 -66.25
CA ALA A 59 -1.31 -1.59 -67.43
C ALA A 59 -0.23 -0.51 -67.23
N PRO A 60 0.53 -0.15 -68.27
CA PRO A 60 1.53 0.91 -68.15
C PRO A 60 0.82 2.21 -67.75
N ALA A 61 1.33 2.86 -66.71
CA ALA A 61 0.93 4.22 -66.34
C ALA A 61 1.35 5.19 -67.45
N VAL A 62 0.53 5.29 -68.49
CA VAL A 62 0.64 6.32 -69.53
C VAL A 62 -0.09 7.54 -68.99
N CYS A 63 0.63 8.68 -68.92
CA CYS A 63 0.21 10.00 -68.42
C CYS A 63 0.47 10.32 -66.93
N ALA A 64 1.62 9.92 -66.38
CA ALA A 64 2.23 10.71 -65.29
C ALA A 64 3.45 11.45 -65.86
N LEU A 65 3.39 12.78 -65.97
CA LEU A 65 4.60 13.57 -66.21
C LEU A 65 5.62 13.24 -65.14
N SER A 66 6.89 13.12 -65.52
CA SER A 66 7.93 12.95 -64.51
C SER A 66 7.96 14.17 -63.58
N PRO A 67 8.37 14.02 -62.30
CA PRO A 67 8.45 15.14 -61.37
C PRO A 67 9.27 16.31 -61.92
N ASP A 68 10.30 16.01 -62.71
CA ASP A 68 11.14 17.02 -63.34
C ASP A 68 10.40 17.76 -64.48
N GLN A 69 9.58 17.06 -65.27
CA GLN A 69 8.72 17.70 -66.30
C GLN A 69 7.61 18.56 -65.67
N LEU A 70 7.05 18.13 -64.53
CA LEU A 70 6.08 18.90 -63.75
C LEU A 70 6.73 20.18 -63.17
N ALA A 71 7.97 20.08 -62.68
CA ALA A 71 8.75 21.21 -62.20
C ALA A 71 8.99 22.24 -63.31
N GLN A 72 9.38 21.78 -64.51
CA GLN A 72 9.61 22.64 -65.69
C GLN A 72 8.34 23.39 -66.13
N GLN A 73 7.17 22.75 -66.11
CA GLN A 73 5.89 23.37 -66.47
C GLN A 73 5.40 24.38 -65.41
N ALA A 74 5.73 24.15 -64.14
CA ALA A 74 5.38 25.04 -63.04
C ALA A 74 6.37 26.22 -62.87
N GLY A 75 7.48 26.25 -63.62
CA GLY A 75 8.53 27.26 -63.47
C GLY A 75 9.34 27.13 -62.18
N ILE A 76 9.34 25.95 -61.55
CA ILE A 76 9.97 25.65 -60.25
C ILE A 76 11.21 24.78 -60.47
N SER A 77 12.24 24.96 -59.63
CA SER A 77 13.44 24.09 -59.67
C SER A 77 13.09 22.66 -59.20
N PRO A 78 13.64 21.60 -59.81
CA PRO A 78 13.36 20.20 -59.40
C PRO A 78 13.74 19.91 -57.93
N ALA A 79 14.69 20.64 -57.34
CA ALA A 79 15.03 20.53 -55.92
C ALA A 79 13.94 21.11 -55.00
N GLU A 80 13.32 22.22 -55.41
CA GLU A 80 12.24 22.87 -54.67
C GLU A 80 10.95 22.04 -54.71
N LEU A 81 10.65 21.40 -55.85
CA LEU A 81 9.53 20.47 -55.95
C LEU A 81 9.67 19.27 -54.99
N ARG A 82 10.88 18.71 -54.87
CA ARG A 82 11.15 17.60 -53.91
C ARG A 82 10.97 18.04 -52.46
N LEU A 83 11.36 19.26 -52.12
CA LEU A 83 11.16 19.82 -50.78
C LEU A 83 9.67 20.03 -50.48
N ILE A 84 8.89 20.56 -51.42
CA ILE A 84 7.44 20.72 -51.26
C ILE A 84 6.77 19.35 -51.07
N GLN A 85 7.18 18.34 -51.85
CA GLN A 85 6.69 16.98 -51.68
C GLN A 85 7.04 16.41 -50.30
N SER A 86 8.28 16.56 -49.84
CA SER A 86 8.68 16.05 -48.51
C SER A 86 7.96 16.76 -47.36
N LEU A 87 7.75 18.08 -47.46
CA LEU A 87 6.97 18.85 -46.49
C LEU A 87 5.50 18.44 -46.49
N SER A 88 4.90 18.19 -47.67
CA SER A 88 3.53 17.68 -47.77
C SER A 88 3.39 16.29 -47.16
N ALA A 89 4.33 15.38 -47.42
CA ALA A 89 4.36 14.05 -46.84
C ALA A 89 4.51 14.12 -45.32
N ARG A 90 5.41 14.98 -44.82
CA ARG A 90 5.58 15.20 -43.38
C ARG A 90 4.33 15.79 -42.75
N ARG A 91 3.63 16.69 -43.44
CA ARG A 91 2.36 17.25 -42.96
C ARG A 91 1.31 16.16 -42.81
N THR A 92 1.16 15.28 -43.80
CA THR A 92 0.22 14.17 -43.71
C THR A 92 0.55 13.19 -42.58
N GLU A 93 1.85 12.93 -42.32
CA GLU A 93 2.28 12.10 -41.18
C GLU A 93 1.92 12.76 -39.84
N LEU A 94 2.14 14.07 -39.71
CA LEU A 94 1.80 14.81 -38.49
C LEU A 94 0.29 14.86 -38.27
N ASP A 95 -0.49 15.15 -39.31
CA ASP A 95 -1.96 15.18 -39.21
C ASP A 95 -2.51 13.79 -38.83
N ALA A 96 -1.90 12.69 -39.28
CA ALA A 96 -2.25 11.34 -38.85
C ALA A 96 -1.95 11.11 -37.35
N ARG A 97 -0.77 11.52 -36.87
CA ARG A 97 -0.41 11.42 -35.44
C ARG A 97 -1.30 12.29 -34.55
N ASP A 98 -1.65 13.48 -35.02
CA ASP A 98 -2.56 14.38 -34.30
C ASP A 98 -3.95 13.76 -34.19
N ALA A 99 -4.45 13.10 -35.24
CA ALA A 99 -5.69 12.33 -35.18
C ALA A 99 -5.61 11.16 -34.19
N ASP A 100 -4.49 10.42 -34.19
CA ASP A 100 -4.25 9.33 -33.23
C ASP A 100 -4.29 9.85 -31.78
N PHE A 101 -3.59 10.95 -31.48
CA PHE A 101 -3.61 11.55 -30.15
C PHE A 101 -4.98 12.13 -29.77
N ALA A 102 -5.71 12.71 -30.72
CA ALA A 102 -7.06 13.22 -30.48
C ALA A 102 -8.02 12.11 -30.01
N THR A 103 -7.79 10.86 -30.39
CA THR A 103 -8.59 9.71 -29.91
C THR A 103 -8.06 9.12 -28.60
N MET A 104 -6.75 9.02 -28.43
CA MET A 104 -6.15 8.38 -27.24
C MET A 104 -6.22 9.25 -25.98
N LEU A 105 -5.98 10.57 -26.10
CA LEU A 105 -5.92 11.47 -24.94
C LEU A 105 -7.23 11.50 -24.13
N PRO A 106 -8.42 11.58 -24.75
CA PRO A 106 -9.68 11.52 -23.98
C PRO A 106 -9.89 10.19 -23.26
N LEU A 107 -9.48 9.06 -23.87
CA LEU A 107 -9.58 7.74 -23.25
C LEU A 107 -8.65 7.60 -22.05
N MET A 108 -7.42 8.11 -22.17
CA MET A 108 -6.46 8.16 -21.06
C MET A 108 -6.95 9.07 -19.94
N ALA A 109 -7.46 10.26 -20.26
CA ALA A 109 -8.02 11.19 -19.27
C ALA A 109 -9.23 10.59 -18.52
N ALA A 110 -10.13 9.92 -19.24
CA ALA A 110 -11.25 9.21 -18.60
C ALA A 110 -10.78 8.04 -17.72
N ALA A 111 -9.72 7.34 -18.13
CA ALA A 111 -9.11 6.28 -17.33
C ALA A 111 -8.45 6.82 -16.04
N GLU A 112 -7.74 7.94 -16.12
CA GLU A 112 -7.15 8.65 -14.98
C GLU A 112 -8.23 9.10 -13.99
N GLN A 113 -9.28 9.77 -14.47
CA GLN A 113 -10.42 10.16 -13.63
C GLN A 113 -11.09 8.96 -12.94
N LYS A 114 -11.22 7.83 -13.64
CA LYS A 114 -11.76 6.59 -13.06
C LYS A 114 -10.83 5.99 -12.01
N LEU A 115 -9.52 6.07 -12.21
CA LEU A 115 -8.53 5.63 -11.23
C LEU A 115 -8.54 6.53 -10.00
N ASP A 116 -8.55 7.84 -10.16
CA ASP A 116 -8.65 8.81 -9.07
C ASP A 116 -9.93 8.58 -8.25
N GLY A 117 -11.06 8.38 -8.91
CA GLY A 117 -12.31 8.04 -8.24
C GLY A 117 -12.20 6.75 -7.42
N LYS A 118 -11.54 5.71 -7.94
CA LYS A 118 -11.29 4.46 -7.20
C LYS A 118 -10.33 4.66 -6.03
N VAL A 119 -9.26 5.45 -6.20
CA VAL A 119 -8.31 5.75 -5.13
C VAL A 119 -9.03 6.49 -4.01
N GLN A 120 -9.85 7.50 -4.32
CA GLN A 120 -10.64 8.24 -3.33
C GLN A 120 -11.66 7.34 -2.60
N GLN A 121 -12.31 6.41 -3.30
CA GLN A 121 -13.19 5.42 -2.67
C GLN A 121 -12.43 4.51 -1.71
N LEU A 122 -11.26 4.01 -2.12
CA LEU A 122 -10.43 3.15 -1.28
C LEU A 122 -9.85 3.89 -0.07
N THR A 123 -9.44 5.16 -0.23
CA THR A 123 -8.95 5.97 0.91
C THR A 123 -10.08 6.28 1.88
N THR A 124 -11.28 6.58 1.41
CA THR A 124 -12.47 6.77 2.25
C THR A 124 -12.79 5.50 3.02
N LEU A 125 -12.87 4.36 2.35
CA LEU A 125 -13.14 3.07 3.00
C LEU A 125 -12.04 2.70 4.01
N LYS A 126 -10.77 2.99 3.71
CA LYS A 126 -9.66 2.81 4.65
C LYS A 126 -9.85 3.67 5.90
N ALA A 127 -10.23 4.94 5.73
CA ALA A 127 -10.47 5.86 6.84
C ALA A 127 -11.67 5.39 7.70
N GLU A 128 -12.76 4.94 7.07
CA GLU A 128 -13.92 4.38 7.77
C GLU A 128 -13.55 3.12 8.55
N LEU A 129 -12.80 2.18 7.94
CA LEU A 129 -12.34 0.98 8.61
C LEU A 129 -11.40 1.29 9.78
N GLN A 130 -10.48 2.23 9.61
CA GLN A 130 -9.61 2.69 10.71
C GLN A 130 -10.42 3.34 11.84
N GLY A 131 -11.45 4.12 11.50
CA GLY A 131 -12.36 4.71 12.48
C GLY A 131 -13.17 3.66 13.24
N LEU A 132 -13.71 2.65 12.54
CA LEU A 132 -14.44 1.54 13.15
C LEU A 132 -13.53 0.68 14.02
N LEU A 133 -12.31 0.37 13.57
CA LEU A 133 -11.35 -0.40 14.34
C LEU A 133 -10.97 0.34 15.62
N GLY A 134 -10.69 1.64 15.53
CA GLY A 134 -10.43 2.48 16.71
C GLY A 134 -11.60 2.52 17.69
N GLN A 135 -12.84 2.58 17.21
CA GLN A 135 -14.03 2.51 18.08
C GLN A 135 -14.18 1.15 18.79
N VAL A 136 -13.83 0.05 18.11
CA VAL A 136 -13.84 -1.29 18.73
C VAL A 136 -12.74 -1.39 19.79
N ASP A 137 -11.53 -0.92 19.48
CA ASP A 137 -10.41 -0.91 20.43
C ASP A 137 -10.74 -0.10 21.70
N GLU A 138 -11.35 1.08 21.54
CA GLU A 138 -11.77 1.91 22.69
C GLU A 138 -12.88 1.25 23.51
N ARG A 139 -13.85 0.57 22.88
CA ARG A 139 -14.89 -0.19 23.60
C ARG A 139 -14.32 -1.38 24.35
N GLU A 140 -13.41 -2.14 23.73
CA GLU A 140 -12.74 -3.26 24.38
C GLU A 140 -11.93 -2.78 25.58
N LYS A 141 -11.17 -1.69 25.41
CA LYS A 141 -10.41 -1.07 26.50
C LYS A 141 -11.31 -0.58 27.62
N ALA A 142 -12.41 0.10 27.32
CA ALA A 142 -13.36 0.56 28.33
C ALA A 142 -14.00 -0.59 29.12
N GLU A 143 -14.31 -1.70 28.45
CA GLU A 143 -14.83 -2.91 29.11
C GLU A 143 -13.77 -3.56 30.01
N ILE A 144 -12.53 -3.66 29.55
CA ILE A 144 -11.41 -4.14 30.37
C ILE A 144 -11.20 -3.23 31.58
N ASP A 145 -11.17 -1.92 31.40
CA ASP A 145 -10.99 -0.94 32.47
C ASP A 145 -12.12 -1.03 33.50
N ARG A 146 -13.36 -1.26 33.05
CA ARG A 146 -14.51 -1.51 33.93
C ARG A 146 -14.30 -2.77 34.76
N LEU A 147 -13.86 -3.87 34.14
CA LEU A 147 -13.56 -5.12 34.85
C LEU A 147 -12.43 -4.90 35.87
N VAL A 148 -11.35 -4.22 35.48
CA VAL A 148 -10.24 -3.87 36.38
C VAL A 148 -10.74 -3.04 37.57
N ALA A 149 -11.64 -2.09 37.36
CA ALA A 149 -12.22 -1.28 38.44
C ALA A 149 -13.00 -2.16 39.44
N VAL A 150 -13.82 -3.09 38.95
CA VAL A 150 -14.59 -4.03 39.80
C VAL A 150 -13.65 -4.90 40.64
N TYR A 151 -12.64 -5.51 40.02
CA TYR A 151 -11.72 -6.40 40.74
C TYR A 151 -10.77 -5.65 41.69
N SER A 152 -10.34 -4.44 41.33
CA SER A 152 -9.46 -3.64 42.17
C SER A 152 -10.17 -3.01 43.38
N ALA A 153 -11.49 -2.81 43.31
CA ALA A 153 -12.30 -2.38 44.44
C ALA A 153 -12.64 -3.53 45.42
N MET A 154 -12.53 -4.79 44.97
CA MET A 154 -12.81 -5.96 45.79
C MET A 154 -11.65 -6.33 46.72
N ARG A 155 -11.93 -7.08 47.79
CA ARG A 155 -10.90 -7.60 48.69
C ARG A 155 -9.95 -8.54 47.92
N PRO A 156 -8.62 -8.44 48.09
CA PRO A 156 -7.65 -9.24 47.33
C PRO A 156 -7.86 -10.75 47.42
N LYS A 157 -8.31 -11.24 48.58
CA LYS A 157 -8.59 -12.67 48.82
C LYS A 157 -9.78 -13.18 47.98
N GLU A 158 -10.86 -12.41 47.94
CA GLU A 158 -12.05 -12.73 47.15
C GLU A 158 -11.75 -12.61 45.65
N ALA A 159 -11.02 -11.55 45.26
CA ALA A 159 -10.60 -11.35 43.87
C ALA A 159 -9.75 -12.51 43.37
N ALA A 160 -8.79 -12.99 44.17
CA ALA A 160 -7.95 -14.13 43.82
C ALA A 160 -8.75 -15.42 43.61
N ALA A 161 -9.76 -15.69 44.45
CA ALA A 161 -10.64 -16.85 44.30
C ALA A 161 -11.38 -16.82 42.96
N VAL A 162 -11.97 -15.68 42.59
CA VAL A 162 -12.67 -15.53 41.30
C VAL A 162 -11.70 -15.61 40.12
N PHE A 163 -10.53 -14.96 40.22
CA PHE A 163 -9.53 -14.94 39.15
C PHE A 163 -9.02 -16.33 38.77
N ASN A 164 -8.95 -17.26 39.74
CA ASN A 164 -8.54 -18.64 39.49
C ASN A 164 -9.56 -19.44 38.67
N THR A 165 -10.84 -19.07 38.73
CA THR A 165 -11.92 -19.72 37.98
C THR A 165 -12.13 -19.14 36.59
N LEU A 166 -11.52 -17.99 36.31
CA LEU A 166 -11.72 -17.24 35.08
C LEU A 166 -10.93 -17.83 33.90
N ASN A 167 -11.52 -17.79 32.70
CA ASN A 167 -10.85 -18.23 31.48
C ASN A 167 -9.71 -17.27 31.09
N ASP A 168 -8.61 -17.81 30.56
CA ASP A 168 -7.44 -17.05 30.10
C ASP A 168 -7.79 -15.90 29.13
N SER A 169 -8.80 -16.07 28.28
CA SER A 169 -9.24 -15.07 27.31
C SER A 169 -9.65 -13.74 27.95
N VAL A 170 -10.18 -13.77 29.18
CA VAL A 170 -10.58 -12.57 29.95
C VAL A 170 -9.57 -12.26 31.06
N ARG A 171 -9.01 -13.31 31.67
CA ARG A 171 -8.06 -13.22 32.77
C ARG A 171 -6.77 -12.49 32.38
N LEU A 172 -6.22 -12.80 31.20
CA LEU A 172 -4.94 -12.22 30.76
C LEU A 172 -5.05 -10.73 30.37
N PRO A 173 -6.04 -10.29 29.55
CA PRO A 173 -6.21 -8.86 29.28
C PRO A 173 -6.45 -8.02 30.54
N VAL A 174 -7.29 -8.50 31.46
CA VAL A 174 -7.58 -7.79 32.72
C VAL A 174 -6.35 -7.72 33.61
N ALA A 175 -5.54 -8.79 33.68
CA ALA A 175 -4.29 -8.78 34.44
C ALA A 175 -3.24 -7.84 33.83
N ASP A 176 -3.14 -7.77 32.50
CA ASP A 176 -2.22 -6.90 31.76
C ASP A 176 -2.56 -5.41 31.94
N ALA A 177 -3.86 -5.06 31.97
CA ALA A 177 -4.34 -3.69 32.17
C ALA A 177 -4.35 -3.23 33.64
N MET A 178 -4.25 -4.15 34.60
CA MET A 178 -4.36 -3.83 36.02
C MET A 178 -3.09 -3.15 36.57
N ARG A 179 -3.27 -2.24 37.54
CA ARG A 179 -2.16 -1.60 38.25
C ARG A 179 -1.26 -2.65 38.94
N PRO A 180 0.08 -2.57 38.81
CA PRO A 180 0.99 -3.58 39.36
C PRO A 180 0.82 -3.84 40.86
N ARG A 181 0.52 -2.80 41.64
CA ARG A 181 0.29 -2.93 43.09
C ARG A 181 -0.95 -3.76 43.43
N SER A 182 -2.05 -3.56 42.72
CA SER A 182 -3.29 -4.32 42.92
C SER A 182 -3.13 -5.77 42.46
N LEU A 183 -2.46 -5.97 41.32
CA LEU A 183 -2.13 -7.29 40.82
C LEU A 183 -1.30 -8.10 41.82
N ALA A 184 -0.25 -7.50 42.39
CA ALA A 184 0.60 -8.14 43.39
C ALA A 184 -0.19 -8.54 44.65
N ALA A 185 -1.11 -7.68 45.11
CA ALA A 185 -1.96 -7.99 46.27
C ALA A 185 -2.89 -9.18 46.01
N ILE A 186 -3.42 -9.31 44.79
CA ILE A 186 -4.28 -10.44 44.39
C ILE A 186 -3.44 -11.72 44.23
N MET A 187 -2.27 -11.64 43.57
CA MET A 187 -1.36 -12.78 43.42
C MET A 187 -0.87 -13.31 44.77
N ALA A 188 -0.68 -12.45 45.78
CA ALA A 188 -0.29 -12.86 47.12
C ALA A 188 -1.34 -13.71 47.84
N GLN A 189 -2.62 -13.62 47.44
CA GLN A 189 -3.72 -14.41 47.99
C GLN A 189 -4.10 -15.61 47.10
N MET A 190 -3.38 -15.80 46.00
CA MET A 190 -3.59 -16.88 45.03
C MET A 190 -2.71 -18.10 45.36
N PRO A 191 -3.12 -19.33 44.99
CA PRO A 191 -2.23 -20.49 45.05
C PRO A 191 -0.95 -20.26 44.21
N PRO A 192 0.23 -20.70 44.69
CA PRO A 192 1.51 -20.42 44.03
C PRO A 192 1.58 -20.99 42.60
N ALA A 193 0.92 -22.12 42.34
CA ALA A 193 0.84 -22.71 41.02
C ALA A 193 0.09 -21.83 40.01
N ALA A 194 -1.04 -21.22 40.42
CA ALA A 194 -1.83 -20.36 39.56
C ALA A 194 -1.14 -19.01 39.31
N ALA A 195 -0.46 -18.45 40.33
CA ALA A 195 0.33 -17.22 40.18
C ALA A 195 1.50 -17.41 39.21
N ARG A 196 2.17 -18.57 39.26
CA ARG A 196 3.21 -18.96 38.31
C ARG A 196 2.65 -19.05 36.88
N GLU A 197 1.55 -19.77 36.69
CA GLU A 197 0.90 -19.93 35.38
C GLU A 197 0.54 -18.57 34.76
N LEU A 198 -0.09 -17.70 35.54
CA LEU A 198 -0.47 -16.36 35.08
C LEU A 198 0.75 -15.54 34.64
N THR A 199 1.84 -15.60 35.40
CA THR A 199 3.07 -14.87 35.08
C THR A 199 3.72 -15.39 33.80
N GLU A 200 3.80 -16.72 33.64
CA GLU A 200 4.35 -17.33 32.42
C GLU A 200 3.51 -16.97 31.19
N LYS A 201 2.18 -16.96 31.31
CA LYS A 201 1.28 -16.58 30.20
C LYS A 201 1.39 -15.09 29.84
N LEU A 202 1.47 -14.20 30.84
CA LEU A 202 1.68 -12.77 30.62
C LEU A 202 3.03 -12.51 29.94
N ALA A 203 4.10 -13.18 30.39
CA ALA A 203 5.43 -13.07 29.78
C ALA A 203 5.43 -13.51 28.32
N ARG A 204 4.85 -14.69 28.01
CA ARG A 204 4.70 -15.17 26.63
C ARG A 204 3.92 -14.19 25.75
N ARG A 205 2.87 -13.57 26.29
CA ARG A 205 2.09 -12.56 25.56
C ARG A 205 2.90 -11.29 25.29
N PHE A 206 3.69 -10.84 26.26
CA PHE A 206 4.57 -9.68 26.09
C PHE A 206 5.66 -9.95 25.04
N GLU A 207 6.28 -11.13 25.07
CA GLU A 207 7.25 -11.56 24.06
C GLU A 207 6.63 -11.64 22.66
N ALA A 208 5.42 -12.20 22.55
CA ALA A 208 4.69 -12.27 21.28
C ALA A 208 4.39 -10.86 20.72
N LYS A 209 3.91 -9.94 21.58
CA LYS A 209 3.68 -8.53 21.20
C LYS A 209 5.00 -7.86 20.76
N ALA A 210 6.08 -8.02 21.53
CA ALA A 210 7.38 -7.43 21.21
C ALA A 210 7.98 -7.97 19.90
N ASN A 211 7.84 -9.27 19.65
CA ASN A 211 8.28 -9.89 18.41
C ASN A 211 7.45 -9.42 17.21
N ALA A 212 6.13 -9.26 17.36
CA ALA A 212 5.27 -8.71 16.31
C ALA A 212 5.64 -7.26 15.96
N VAL A 213 5.97 -6.43 16.95
CA VAL A 213 6.45 -5.06 16.72
C VAL A 213 7.81 -5.08 16.01
N ARG A 214 8.72 -5.98 16.39
CA ARG A 214 10.02 -6.13 15.72
C ARG A 214 9.87 -6.59 14.27
N THR A 215 9.04 -7.59 14.01
CA THR A 215 8.81 -8.08 12.63
C THR A 215 8.14 -7.01 11.78
N ALA A 216 7.19 -6.25 12.34
CA ALA A 216 6.59 -5.10 11.65
C ALA A 216 7.63 -4.00 11.36
N ALA A 217 8.52 -3.70 12.31
CA ALA A 217 9.59 -2.70 12.11
C ALA A 217 10.62 -3.16 11.06
N SER A 218 10.98 -4.44 11.03
CA SER A 218 11.87 -5.01 10.00
C SER A 218 11.19 -5.09 8.63
N ALA A 219 9.88 -5.33 8.56
CA ALA A 219 9.12 -5.31 7.31
C ALA A 219 8.89 -3.88 6.77
N ALA A 220 8.80 -2.89 7.66
CA ALA A 220 8.67 -1.47 7.32
C ALA A 220 10.01 -0.81 6.96
N THR A 221 11.13 -1.53 7.02
CA THR A 221 12.43 -1.09 6.50
C THR A 221 12.65 -1.75 5.12
N PRO A 222 12.13 -1.21 4.01
CA PRO A 222 12.46 -1.73 2.70
C PRO A 222 13.91 -1.36 2.35
N ALA A 223 14.70 -2.38 1.99
CA ALA A 223 15.68 -2.30 0.91
C ALA A 223 16.72 -1.15 0.95
N ALA A 224 17.36 -0.88 2.09
CA ALA A 224 18.58 -0.07 2.13
C ALA A 224 19.89 -0.89 2.12
N ALA A 225 19.81 -2.23 2.08
CA ALA A 225 20.98 -3.12 2.13
C ALA A 225 21.13 -4.07 0.92
N ALA A 226 20.31 -3.91 -0.12
CA ALA A 226 20.47 -4.67 -1.37
C ALA A 226 21.02 -3.77 -2.49
N ALA A 227 22.16 -3.12 -2.23
CA ALA A 227 23.07 -2.76 -3.31
C ALA A 227 23.92 -4.01 -3.61
N PRO A 228 23.92 -4.54 -4.85
CA PRO A 228 24.75 -5.70 -5.17
C PRO A 228 26.21 -5.24 -5.14
N ALA A 229 26.96 -5.69 -4.13
CA ALA A 229 28.41 -5.58 -4.13
C ALA A 229 28.94 -6.41 -5.30
N THR A 230 29.48 -5.73 -6.31
CA THR A 230 30.38 -6.32 -7.31
C THR A 230 31.51 -7.07 -6.61
N PRO A 231 31.81 -8.33 -6.98
CA PRO A 231 32.93 -9.05 -6.40
C PRO A 231 34.25 -8.40 -6.85
N PRO A 232 35.21 -8.14 -5.95
CA PRO A 232 36.55 -7.79 -6.39
C PRO A 232 37.25 -9.05 -6.89
N ALA A 233 37.79 -8.93 -8.10
CA ALA A 233 38.69 -9.88 -8.71
C ALA A 233 39.95 -10.06 -7.85
N GLU A 234 40.23 -11.32 -7.55
CA GLU A 234 41.53 -12.00 -7.64
C GLU A 234 42.79 -11.12 -7.55
N ALA A 235 43.46 -11.17 -6.40
CA ALA A 235 44.88 -10.87 -6.27
C ALA A 235 45.57 -11.94 -5.41
N ALA A 236 46.33 -12.79 -6.10
CA ALA A 236 47.61 -13.36 -5.73
C ALA A 236 47.85 -13.87 -4.28
N SER A 237 47.88 -15.21 -4.19
CA SER A 237 48.83 -16.07 -3.49
C SER A 237 49.98 -15.47 -2.64
N ALA A 238 50.03 -15.90 -1.37
CA ALA A 238 51.19 -16.35 -0.56
C ALA A 238 50.64 -16.65 0.86
N ASP A 239 51.01 -17.63 1.66
CA ASP A 239 52.03 -18.68 1.67
C ASP A 239 51.50 -19.74 2.67
N ALA A 240 52.01 -20.96 2.57
CA ALA A 240 51.66 -22.11 3.38
C ALA A 240 52.21 -22.00 4.81
N ALA A 241 51.40 -22.35 5.81
CA ALA A 241 51.88 -22.92 7.06
C ALA A 241 50.76 -23.69 7.81
N THR A 242 50.79 -25.02 7.62
CA THR A 242 50.69 -26.06 8.66
C THR A 242 49.48 -26.07 9.63
N SER A 243 48.59 -27.05 9.41
CA SER A 243 47.65 -27.66 10.38
C SER A 243 48.36 -28.27 11.62
N PRO A 244 47.70 -28.87 12.65
CA PRO A 244 46.27 -29.19 12.81
C PRO A 244 45.64 -29.01 14.23
N ALA A 245 44.31 -29.18 14.24
CA ALA A 245 43.43 -29.79 15.24
C ALA A 245 43.82 -29.88 16.74
N ALA A 246 42.91 -29.43 17.63
CA ALA A 246 42.23 -30.26 18.64
C ALA A 246 41.44 -29.40 19.66
N ALA A 247 40.19 -29.76 19.91
CA ALA A 247 39.46 -29.48 21.17
C ALA A 247 39.75 -30.62 22.18
N PRO A 248 39.20 -30.69 23.42
CA PRO A 248 38.57 -29.70 24.31
C PRO A 248 39.01 -29.78 25.81
N THR A 249 38.84 -28.68 26.58
CA THR A 249 38.56 -28.59 28.07
C THR A 249 39.53 -29.25 29.10
N PRO A 250 39.41 -29.06 30.43
CA PRO A 250 38.84 -27.99 31.28
C PRO A 250 39.81 -27.49 32.39
N ALA A 251 39.30 -26.64 33.30
CA ALA A 251 39.64 -26.53 34.74
C ALA A 251 40.27 -25.21 35.23
N ALA A 252 39.45 -24.53 36.05
CA ALA A 252 39.75 -23.90 37.34
C ALA A 252 40.87 -22.85 37.44
N THR A 253 40.50 -21.64 37.87
CA THR A 253 40.79 -21.14 39.25
C THR A 253 40.56 -19.62 39.32
N THR A 254 39.62 -19.21 40.17
CA THR A 254 39.43 -17.83 40.65
C THR A 254 40.58 -17.45 41.60
N PRO A 255 40.97 -16.17 41.76
CA PRO A 255 40.29 -15.38 42.78
C PRO A 255 40.11 -13.87 42.47
N ALA A 256 38.96 -13.38 42.93
CA ALA A 256 38.66 -12.10 43.58
C ALA A 256 39.48 -10.83 43.26
N ARG A 257 38.78 -9.78 42.82
CA ARG A 257 39.11 -8.39 43.21
C ARG A 257 37.87 -7.47 43.28
N ARG A 258 37.44 -7.27 44.53
CA ARG A 258 36.85 -6.09 45.21
C ARG A 258 36.06 -5.04 44.39
N PRO A 259 34.82 -4.68 44.81
CA PRO A 259 34.04 -3.60 44.20
C PRO A 259 34.50 -2.21 44.70
N VAL A 260 34.57 -1.23 43.80
CA VAL A 260 34.85 0.18 44.11
C VAL A 260 33.54 0.99 44.03
N ALA A 261 33.45 1.95 44.94
CA ALA A 261 32.26 2.62 45.41
C ALA A 261 31.65 3.68 44.47
N ARG A 262 30.35 3.87 44.71
CA ARG A 262 29.45 4.94 44.28
C ARG A 262 29.89 6.31 44.83
N PRO A 263 29.70 7.40 44.07
CA PRO A 263 29.43 8.70 44.67
C PRO A 263 27.94 9.05 44.53
N ALA A 264 27.38 9.50 45.65
CA ALA A 264 26.06 10.10 45.75
C ALA A 264 26.11 11.56 45.28
N THR A 265 25.13 11.99 44.49
CA THR A 265 24.83 13.41 44.29
C THR A 265 23.38 13.69 44.72
N ARG A 266 23.28 14.74 45.52
CA ARG A 266 22.15 15.24 46.30
C ARG A 266 21.18 16.02 45.39
N PRO A 267 19.86 15.96 45.61
CA PRO A 267 18.89 16.71 44.82
C PRO A 267 18.87 18.18 45.27
N ALA A 268 18.94 19.10 44.31
CA ALA A 268 18.79 20.53 44.54
C ALA A 268 17.31 20.94 44.60
N GLN A 269 17.06 21.93 45.43
CA GLN A 269 15.79 22.33 46.02
C GLN A 269 14.84 23.09 45.08
N ARG A 270 13.56 22.96 45.42
CA ARG A 270 12.42 23.79 45.04
C ARG A 270 12.55 25.21 45.64
N PRO A 271 11.95 26.23 45.02
CA PRO A 271 11.29 27.27 45.79
C PRO A 271 9.79 27.36 45.48
N ALA A 272 9.02 27.68 46.52
CA ALA A 272 7.58 27.87 46.52
C ALA A 272 7.17 29.34 46.28
N ALA A 273 5.89 29.49 45.93
CA ALA A 273 5.01 30.66 45.77
C ALA A 273 5.31 31.92 46.64
N THR A 274 4.87 33.16 46.32
CA THR A 274 3.50 33.69 46.03
C THR A 274 3.61 35.25 45.83
N PRO A 275 2.57 36.11 45.64
CA PRO A 275 1.33 36.11 44.83
C PRO A 275 1.10 37.41 43.95
N ALA A 276 0.03 37.35 43.14
CA ALA A 276 -0.95 38.41 42.76
C ALA A 276 -0.56 39.62 41.87
N ARG A 277 -1.19 39.72 40.69
CA ARG A 277 -2.25 40.71 40.37
C ARG A 277 -3.02 40.34 39.09
N ALA A 278 -4.31 40.61 39.12
CA ALA A 278 -5.34 40.25 38.13
C ALA A 278 -5.53 41.31 37.02
N ALA A 279 -6.30 40.87 36.01
CA ALA A 279 -6.92 41.59 34.87
C ALA A 279 -5.94 41.90 33.70
N GLU A 280 -6.23 41.62 32.43
CA GLU A 280 -7.48 41.74 31.67
C GLU A 280 -7.54 40.72 30.49
N THR A 281 -8.75 40.29 30.12
CA THR A 281 -9.13 39.67 28.83
C THR A 281 -9.14 40.74 27.71
N PRO A 282 -9.13 40.44 26.37
CA PRO A 282 -9.94 39.38 25.73
C PRO A 282 -9.43 38.73 24.41
N ALA A 283 -10.22 37.73 23.98
CA ALA A 283 -10.61 37.39 22.60
C ALA A 283 -9.60 36.76 21.61
N GLU A 284 -9.71 35.43 21.50
CA GLU A 284 -10.17 34.70 20.30
C GLU A 284 -9.59 35.09 18.93
N ALA A 285 -8.57 34.33 18.49
CA ALA A 285 -8.05 34.35 17.13
C ALA A 285 -8.40 33.03 16.41
N GLY A 286 -9.51 33.04 15.68
CA GLY A 286 -9.83 32.03 14.66
C GLY A 286 -9.09 32.31 13.33
N PRO A 287 -8.86 31.27 12.49
CA PRO A 287 -8.11 31.41 11.24
C PRO A 287 -8.91 32.15 10.16
N ARG A 288 -8.30 33.19 9.57
CA ARG A 288 -8.92 33.99 8.49
C ARG A 288 -8.79 33.30 7.12
N PRO A 289 -9.86 33.21 6.30
CA PRO A 289 -9.75 32.83 4.90
C PRO A 289 -9.26 33.98 4.01
N TYR A 290 -8.55 33.62 2.95
CA TYR A 290 -7.91 34.47 1.94
C TYR A 290 -8.94 35.16 1.02
N GLN A 291 -8.81 36.47 0.77
CA GLN A 291 -9.56 37.21 -0.27
C GLN A 291 -8.62 37.69 -1.39
N PRO A 292 -9.01 37.60 -2.68
CA PRO A 292 -8.24 38.11 -3.79
C PRO A 292 -8.44 39.63 -4.01
N ALA A 293 -7.39 40.28 -4.50
CA ALA A 293 -7.30 41.74 -4.68
C ALA A 293 -8.24 42.29 -5.79
N ALA A 294 -8.87 43.43 -5.49
CA ALA A 294 -9.74 44.17 -6.40
C ALA A 294 -8.96 45.09 -7.36
N ALA A 295 -9.46 45.21 -8.59
CA ALA A 295 -8.94 46.06 -9.67
C ALA A 295 -9.11 47.57 -9.37
N PRO A 296 -8.23 48.46 -9.88
CA PRO A 296 -8.29 49.89 -9.60
C PRO A 296 -9.39 50.62 -10.39
N ALA A 297 -10.04 51.55 -9.68
CA ALA A 297 -11.19 52.34 -10.11
C ALA A 297 -10.85 53.44 -11.14
N ALA A 298 -11.82 53.70 -12.02
CA ALA A 298 -11.84 54.77 -13.02
C ALA A 298 -11.94 56.16 -12.39
N ALA A 299 -11.17 57.12 -12.93
CA ALA A 299 -11.24 58.54 -12.59
C ALA A 299 -12.20 59.30 -13.53
N PRO A 300 -12.86 60.39 -13.06
CA PRO A 300 -13.98 61.01 -13.77
C PRO A 300 -13.56 62.03 -14.86
N ALA A 301 -14.39 62.11 -15.89
CA ALA A 301 -14.30 62.97 -17.06
C ALA A 301 -14.71 64.44 -16.79
N SER A 302 -14.09 65.38 -17.52
CA SER A 302 -14.50 66.79 -17.71
C SER A 302 -13.67 67.40 -18.88
N PRO A 303 -14.14 68.47 -19.56
CA PRO A 303 -14.72 68.34 -20.90
C PRO A 303 -13.98 69.08 -22.05
N ARG A 304 -14.42 68.71 -23.27
CA ARG A 304 -14.20 69.27 -24.63
C ARG A 304 -13.51 70.64 -24.76
N GLN A 305 -12.50 70.69 -25.64
CA GLN A 305 -12.29 71.82 -26.56
C GLN A 305 -11.99 71.32 -27.97
N SER A 306 -12.70 71.94 -28.91
CA SER A 306 -12.66 71.83 -30.37
C SER A 306 -11.53 72.67 -31.00
N VAL A 307 -11.41 72.57 -32.33
CA VAL A 307 -10.67 73.46 -33.28
C VAL A 307 -9.22 73.00 -33.51
N GLN A 308 -8.70 72.78 -34.72
CA GLN A 308 -9.11 73.06 -36.11
C GLN A 308 -8.53 71.99 -37.03
#